data_AF-A0A931MGG8-F1
#
_entry.id   AF-A0A931MGG8-F1
#
_cell.length_a   1.000
_cell.length_b   1.000
_cell.length_c   1.000
_cell.angle_alpha   90.00
_cell.angle_beta   90.00
_cell.angle_gamma   90.00
#
_symmetry.space_group_name_H-M   'P 1'
#
loop_
_entity.id
_entity.type
_entity.pdbx_description
1 polymer ?
#
loop_
_entity_poly.entity_id
_entity_poly.type
_entity_poly.pdbx_seq_one_letter_code
_entity_poly.pdbx_strand_id
1 'polypeptide(L)'
;MNKRIGLISATEKESRAVLKTLRRIRGKSLALPVYQGKIGKTNIIHIISGIGKANAAHAATLLIEKFSPSAVINFGIGGAYPSANLRTGDIAIADKEIYGDEGLWLKDGFHKADAIGIPLLKKG
;
A
#
# COMPACT_ATOMS: atom_id res chain seq x y z
N MET A 1 19.59 -12.81 11.54
CA MET A 1 18.73 -11.61 11.71
C MET A 1 17.27 -12.01 11.61
N ASN A 2 16.43 -11.62 12.58
CA ASN A 2 15.00 -11.96 12.54
C ASN A 2 14.31 -11.13 11.44
N LYS A 3 13.97 -11.76 10.31
CA LYS A 3 13.26 -11.11 9.20
C LYS A 3 11.90 -10.61 9.68
N ARG A 4 11.59 -9.35 9.36
CA ARG A 4 10.31 -8.69 9.64
C ARG A 4 9.66 -8.32 8.32
N ILE A 5 8.40 -8.66 8.13
CA ILE A 5 7.63 -8.26 6.96
C ILE A 5 6.73 -7.09 7.35
N GLY A 6 6.75 -6.06 6.52
CA GLY A 6 5.86 -4.92 6.62
C GLY A 6 4.61 -5.14 5.81
N LEU A 7 3.45 -4.86 6.39
CA LEU A 7 2.15 -4.94 5.74
C LEU A 7 1.51 -3.55 5.69
N ILE A 8 0.87 -3.22 4.57
CA ILE A 8 0.08 -1.99 4.39
C ILE A 8 -1.28 -2.37 3.84
N SER A 9 -2.33 -1.72 4.35
CA SER A 9 -3.69 -1.77 3.79
C SER A 9 -4.40 -0.44 3.99
N ALA A 10 -5.39 -0.13 3.17
CA ALA A 10 -6.09 1.15 3.26
C ALA A 10 -7.05 1.23 4.47
N THR A 11 -7.74 0.13 4.80
CA THR A 11 -8.84 0.14 5.76
C THR A 11 -8.76 -0.97 6.82
N GLU A 12 -9.44 -0.78 7.95
CA GLU A 12 -9.60 -1.84 8.96
C GLU A 12 -10.35 -3.07 8.43
N LYS A 13 -11.28 -2.89 7.50
CA LYS A 13 -12.03 -3.99 6.89
C LYS A 13 -11.10 -4.93 6.13
N GLU A 14 -10.18 -4.39 5.34
CA GLU A 14 -9.15 -5.17 4.65
C GLU A 14 -8.20 -5.84 5.64
N SER A 15 -7.88 -5.18 6.76
CA SER A 15 -6.97 -5.69 7.79
C SER A 15 -7.55 -6.79 8.68
N ARG A 16 -8.87 -7.05 8.63
CA ARG A 16 -9.58 -7.86 9.65
C ARG A 16 -8.93 -9.23 9.90
N ALA A 17 -8.45 -9.90 8.86
CA ALA A 17 -7.83 -11.21 8.97
C ALA A 17 -6.50 -11.16 9.76
N VAL A 18 -5.62 -10.21 9.44
CA VAL A 18 -4.31 -10.11 10.07
C VAL A 18 -4.41 -9.56 11.49
N LEU A 19 -5.31 -8.61 11.76
CA LEU A 19 -5.48 -7.99 13.08
C LEU A 19 -5.83 -8.98 14.19
N LYS A 20 -6.35 -10.17 13.87
CA LYS A 20 -6.58 -11.25 14.85
C LYS A 20 -5.31 -11.69 15.57
N THR A 21 -4.15 -11.52 14.94
CA THR A 21 -2.84 -11.97 15.44
C THR A 21 -1.92 -10.82 15.84
N LEU A 22 -2.34 -9.58 15.56
CA LEU A 22 -1.54 -8.37 15.77
C LEU A 22 -2.15 -7.52 16.88
N ARG A 23 -1.31 -6.77 17.58
CA ARG A 23 -1.73 -5.83 18.63
C ARG A 23 -1.35 -4.42 18.23
N ARG A 24 -2.24 -3.48 18.50
CA ARG A 24 -2.01 -2.06 18.22
C ARG A 24 -0.88 -1.54 19.11
N ILE A 25 0.13 -0.92 18.50
CA ILE A 25 1.16 -0.19 19.21
C ILE A 25 0.60 1.19 19.54
N ARG A 26 0.72 1.62 20.80
CA ARG A 26 0.35 2.97 21.23
C ARG A 26 1.62 3.77 21.50
N GLY A 27 1.74 4.94 20.88
CA GLY A 27 2.86 5.85 21.08
C GLY A 27 2.48 7.27 20.65
N LYS A 28 3.01 8.29 21.34
CA LYS A 28 2.66 9.70 21.09
C LYS A 28 3.08 10.24 19.71
N SER A 29 3.88 9.48 18.95
CA SER A 29 4.51 9.91 17.68
C SER A 29 4.14 9.07 16.45
N LEU A 30 3.05 8.28 16.53
CA LEU A 30 2.56 7.49 15.41
C LEU A 30 1.38 8.19 14.75
N ALA A 31 1.61 8.77 13.57
CA ALA A 31 0.58 9.49 12.81
C ALA A 31 -0.49 8.55 12.19
N LEU A 32 -0.19 7.25 12.09
CA LEU A 32 -1.08 6.23 11.54
C LEU A 32 -1.25 5.07 12.52
N PRO A 33 -2.37 4.33 12.49
CA PRO A 33 -2.53 3.10 13.27
C PRO A 33 -1.48 2.05 12.88
N VAL A 34 -0.63 1.68 13.85
CA VAL A 34 0.41 0.67 13.68
C VAL A 34 0.12 -0.54 14.57
N TYR A 35 0.30 -1.74 14.03
CA TYR A 35 0.09 -3.01 14.70
C TYR A 35 1.31 -3.89 14.56
N GLN A 36 1.62 -4.66 15.61
CA GLN A 36 2.74 -5.59 15.64
C GLN A 36 2.30 -6.95 16.16
N GLY A 37 2.93 -7.99 15.65
CA GLY A 37 2.74 -9.34 16.15
C GLY A 37 3.49 -10.36 15.30
N LYS A 38 2.94 -11.57 15.25
CA LYS A 38 3.48 -12.67 14.45
C LYS A 38 2.37 -13.37 13.69
N ILE A 39 2.66 -13.74 12.45
CA ILE A 39 1.86 -14.69 11.68
C ILE A 39 2.74 -15.92 11.46
N GLY A 40 2.37 -17.05 12.07
CA GLY A 40 3.24 -18.21 12.19
C GLY A 40 4.55 -17.86 12.89
N LYS A 41 5.69 -18.10 12.23
CA LYS A 41 7.04 -17.76 12.73
C LYS A 41 7.52 -16.37 12.29
N THR A 42 6.77 -15.66 11.45
CA THR A 42 7.18 -14.40 10.83
C THR A 42 6.79 -13.21 11.70
N ASN A 43 7.74 -12.30 11.96
CA ASN A 43 7.45 -11.05 12.65
C ASN A 43 6.77 -10.07 11.68
N ILE A 44 5.65 -9.49 12.10
CA ILE A 44 4.83 -8.59 11.29
C ILE A 44 4.77 -7.22 11.94
N ILE A 45 4.93 -6.19 11.11
CA ILE A 45 4.52 -4.82 11.41
C ILE A 45 3.49 -4.42 10.34
N HIS A 46 2.35 -3.90 10.76
CA HIS A 46 1.22 -3.57 9.88
C HIS A 46 0.79 -2.13 10.09
N ILE A 47 0.58 -1.38 9.02
CA ILE A 47 0.07 -0.01 9.06
C ILE A 47 -1.23 0.07 8.27
N ILE A 48 -2.25 0.64 8.88
CA ILE A 48 -3.47 1.02 8.17
C ILE A 48 -3.27 2.45 7.66
N SER A 49 -3.13 2.61 6.36
CA SER A 49 -2.74 3.89 5.76
C SER A 49 -3.89 4.90 5.69
N GLY A 50 -5.13 4.43 5.55
CA GLY A 50 -6.21 5.23 4.98
C GLY A 50 -6.19 5.19 3.44
N ILE A 51 -7.21 5.79 2.82
CA ILE A 51 -7.39 5.79 1.37
C ILE A 51 -6.56 6.90 0.72
N GLY A 52 -6.05 6.65 -0.49
CA GLY A 52 -5.41 7.63 -1.35
C GLY A 52 -3.87 7.57 -1.35
N LYS A 53 -3.28 8.08 -2.44
CA LYS A 53 -1.84 7.99 -2.73
C LYS A 53 -0.96 8.65 -1.68
N ALA A 54 -1.36 9.83 -1.17
CA ALA A 54 -0.61 10.54 -0.13
C ALA A 54 -0.53 9.74 1.19
N ASN A 55 -1.64 9.13 1.59
CA ASN A 55 -1.72 8.28 2.79
C ASN A 55 -0.89 7.00 2.62
N ALA A 56 -0.99 6.34 1.46
CA ALA A 56 -0.21 5.15 1.15
C ALA A 56 1.31 5.45 1.14
N ALA A 57 1.72 6.58 0.53
CA ALA A 57 3.10 7.03 0.50
C ALA A 57 3.64 7.30 1.92
N HIS A 58 2.88 8.04 2.74
CA HIS A 58 3.26 8.28 4.14
C HIS A 58 3.38 6.97 4.94
N ALA A 59 2.43 6.04 4.78
CA ALA A 59 2.48 4.75 5.45
C ALA A 59 3.73 3.95 5.05
N ALA A 60 4.05 3.90 3.75
CA ALA A 60 5.23 3.20 3.24
C ALA A 60 6.53 3.82 3.79
N THR A 61 6.66 5.15 3.76
CA THR A 61 7.81 5.85 4.33
C THR A 61 7.93 5.58 5.82
N LEU A 62 6.83 5.72 6.58
CA LEU A 62 6.82 5.46 8.02
C LEU A 62 7.23 4.02 8.35
N LEU A 63 6.73 3.06 7.56
CA LEU A 63 7.03 1.64 7.71
C LEU A 63 8.52 1.36 7.50
N ILE A 64 9.10 1.89 6.42
CA ILE A 64 10.49 1.68 6.03
C ILE A 64 11.43 2.35 7.02
N GLU A 65 11.24 3.65 7.28
CA GLU A 65 12.13 4.47 8.09
C GLU A 65 12.13 4.04 9.56
N LYS A 66 10.97 3.71 10.14
CA LYS A 66 10.88 3.38 11.57
C LYS A 66 11.07 1.90 11.89
N PHE A 67 10.81 1.01 10.95
CA PHE A 67 10.76 -0.44 11.26
C PHE A 67 11.66 -1.31 10.39
N SER A 68 12.28 -0.75 9.34
CA SER A 68 13.25 -1.41 8.46
C SER A 68 12.87 -2.85 8.11
N PRO A 69 11.67 -3.09 7.54
CA PRO A 69 11.24 -4.44 7.20
C PRO A 69 12.09 -5.00 6.06
N SER A 70 12.25 -6.31 6.01
CA SER A 70 12.94 -7.00 4.91
C SER A 70 12.13 -7.07 3.61
N ALA A 71 10.82 -6.84 3.68
CA ALA A 71 9.93 -6.72 2.53
C ALA A 71 8.67 -5.96 2.94
N VAL A 72 8.01 -5.32 1.99
CA VAL A 72 6.71 -4.65 2.16
C VAL A 72 5.67 -5.32 1.27
N ILE A 73 4.51 -5.64 1.83
CA ILE A 73 3.36 -6.17 1.11
C ILE A 73 2.20 -5.19 1.31
N ASN A 74 1.79 -4.53 0.22
CA ASN A 74 0.53 -3.80 0.19
C ASN A 74 -0.58 -4.76 -0.24
N PHE A 75 -1.68 -4.78 0.50
CA PHE A 75 -2.83 -5.63 0.18
C PHE A 75 -4.14 -4.89 0.45
N GLY A 76 -5.18 -5.27 -0.28
CA GLY A 76 -6.48 -4.64 -0.19
C GLY A 76 -7.46 -5.24 -1.18
N ILE A 77 -8.59 -4.55 -1.36
CA ILE A 77 -9.62 -4.92 -2.32
C ILE A 77 -9.52 -3.98 -3.53
N GLY A 78 -9.52 -4.56 -4.74
CA GLY A 78 -9.48 -3.82 -6.00
C GLY A 78 -10.71 -4.09 -6.87
N GLY A 79 -11.02 -3.14 -7.76
CA GLY A 79 -11.96 -3.36 -8.85
C GLY A 79 -11.25 -3.93 -10.07
N ALA A 80 -11.80 -4.97 -10.68
CA ALA A 80 -11.27 -5.53 -11.92
C ALA A 80 -11.80 -4.77 -13.13
N TYR A 81 -10.92 -4.40 -14.06
CA TYR A 81 -11.35 -3.94 -15.39
C TYR A 81 -12.01 -5.09 -16.16
N PRO A 82 -12.98 -4.81 -17.05
CA PRO A 82 -13.69 -5.86 -17.80
C PRO A 82 -12.74 -6.79 -18.59
N SER A 83 -11.64 -6.25 -19.10
CA SER A 83 -10.62 -7.01 -19.87
C SER A 83 -9.64 -7.80 -19.01
N ALA A 84 -9.67 -7.67 -17.68
CA ALA A 84 -8.72 -8.34 -16.79
C ALA A 84 -9.00 -9.85 -16.64
N ASN A 85 -10.18 -10.33 -17.09
CA ASN A 85 -10.62 -11.71 -16.92
C ASN A 85 -10.55 -12.21 -15.45
N LEU A 86 -10.89 -11.32 -14.50
CA LEU A 86 -10.95 -11.60 -13.07
C LEU A 86 -12.40 -11.59 -12.60
N ARG A 87 -12.73 -12.50 -11.68
CA ARG A 87 -14.03 -12.57 -11.00
C ARG A 87 -13.90 -12.05 -9.58
N THR A 88 -15.03 -11.63 -9.00
CA THR A 88 -15.09 -11.26 -7.59
C THR A 88 -14.57 -12.39 -6.72
N GLY A 89 -13.56 -12.11 -5.90
CA GLY A 89 -12.92 -13.07 -5.01
C GLY A 89 -11.62 -13.68 -5.54
N ASP A 90 -11.28 -13.48 -6.82
CA ASP A 90 -9.97 -13.88 -7.34
C ASP A 90 -8.86 -13.02 -6.70
N ILE A 91 -7.69 -13.63 -6.49
CA ILE A 91 -6.50 -12.95 -5.96
C ILE A 91 -5.62 -12.55 -7.13
N ALA A 92 -5.31 -11.26 -7.24
CA ALA A 92 -4.37 -10.73 -8.22
C ALA A 92 -3.11 -10.21 -7.54
N ILE A 93 -1.97 -10.38 -8.20
CA ILE A 93 -0.69 -9.78 -7.80
C ILE A 93 -0.32 -8.78 -8.89
N ALA A 94 -0.17 -7.51 -8.53
CA ALA A 94 0.21 -6.46 -9.47
C ALA A 94 1.69 -6.59 -9.84
N ASP A 95 1.99 -6.67 -11.14
CA ASP A 95 3.36 -6.54 -11.66
C ASP A 95 3.80 -5.06 -11.74
N LYS A 96 2.83 -4.16 -11.96
CA LYS A 96 3.03 -2.72 -12.12
C LYS A 96 1.89 -1.94 -11.48
N GLU A 97 2.21 -0.76 -10.97
CA GLU A 97 1.25 0.25 -10.52
C GLU A 97 1.36 1.47 -11.44
N ILE A 98 0.23 2.04 -11.86
CA ILE A 98 0.18 3.14 -12.82
C ILE A 98 -0.74 4.22 -12.26
N TYR A 99 -0.25 5.46 -12.21
CA TYR A 99 -1.09 6.60 -11.90
C TYR A 99 -2.03 6.91 -13.08
N GLY A 100 -3.29 6.51 -12.97
CA GLY A 100 -4.32 6.76 -13.98
C GLY A 100 -4.86 8.20 -13.99
N ASP A 101 -4.57 8.97 -12.94
CA ASP A 101 -5.12 10.30 -12.66
C ASP A 101 -4.05 11.41 -12.65
N GLU A 102 -2.76 11.07 -12.72
CA GLU A 102 -1.67 12.05 -12.75
C GLU A 102 -1.42 12.53 -14.19
N GLY A 103 -2.05 13.65 -14.55
CA GLY A 103 -1.95 14.24 -15.87
C GLY A 103 -2.94 15.38 -16.09
N LEU A 104 -3.06 15.82 -17.33
CA LEU A 104 -4.02 16.83 -17.76
C LEU A 104 -4.90 16.28 -18.88
N TRP A 105 -6.19 16.59 -18.81
CA TRP A 105 -7.11 16.37 -19.93
C TRP A 105 -7.11 17.60 -20.84
N LEU A 106 -6.52 17.46 -22.02
CA LEU A 106 -6.48 18.49 -23.06
C LEU A 106 -7.49 18.18 -24.17
N LYS A 107 -7.60 19.07 -25.16
CA LYS A 107 -8.58 18.94 -26.26
C LYS A 107 -8.39 17.68 -27.11
N ASP A 108 -7.17 17.15 -27.15
CA ASP A 108 -6.74 15.98 -27.91
C ASP A 108 -6.64 14.71 -27.04
N GLY A 109 -6.97 14.79 -25.74
CA GLY A 109 -7.04 13.63 -24.84
C GLY A 109 -6.27 13.80 -23.53
N PHE A 110 -6.07 12.68 -22.84
CA PHE A 110 -5.33 12.65 -21.57
C PHE A 110 -3.81 12.60 -21.81
N HIS A 111 -3.09 13.56 -21.25
CA HIS A 111 -1.64 13.63 -21.26
C HIS A 111 -1.12 13.36 -19.84
N LYS A 112 -0.29 12.33 -19.70
CA LYS A 112 0.31 11.96 -18.40
C LYS A 112 1.25 13.06 -17.90
N ALA A 113 1.41 13.13 -16.58
CA ALA A 113 2.25 14.12 -15.91
C ALA A 113 3.67 14.24 -16.50
N ASP A 114 4.32 13.12 -16.80
CA ASP A 114 5.66 13.08 -17.39
C ASP A 114 5.72 13.67 -18.81
N ALA A 115 4.67 13.47 -19.62
CA ALA A 115 4.57 14.00 -20.98
C ALA A 115 4.44 15.53 -21.03
N ILE A 116 3.92 16.14 -19.97
CA ILE A 116 3.74 17.60 -19.84
C ILE A 116 4.80 18.26 -18.94
N GLY A 117 5.87 17.54 -18.61
CA GLY A 117 7.00 18.09 -17.86
C GLY A 117 6.82 18.13 -16.33
N ILE A 118 5.79 17.48 -15.79
CA ILE A 118 5.64 17.30 -14.34
C ILE A 118 6.40 16.03 -13.93
N PRO A 119 7.43 16.14 -13.07
CA PRO A 119 8.26 15.00 -12.73
C PRO A 119 7.49 13.98 -11.87
N LEU A 120 7.57 12.72 -12.25
CA LEU A 120 7.17 11.57 -11.44
C LEU A 120 8.40 10.78 -10.98
N LEU A 121 8.30 10.12 -9.83
CA LEU A 121 9.33 9.20 -9.36
C LEU A 121 9.54 8.10 -10.41
N LYS A 122 10.76 7.97 -10.92
CA LYS A 122 11.15 6.89 -11.81
C LYS A 122 11.76 5.76 -10.99
N LYS A 123 11.47 4.51 -11.37
CA LYS A 123 12.14 3.34 -10.80
C LYS A 123 13.65 3.48 -11.07
N GLY A 124 14.45 3.44 -10.01
CA GLY A 124 15.91 3.41 -10.09
C GLY A 124 16.45 2.08 -10.60
#